data_AF-A0AAE0ERY9-F1
#
_entry.id   AF-A0AAE0ERY9-F1
#
_cell.length_a   1.000
_cell.length_b   1.000
_cell.length_c   1.000
_cell.angle_alpha   90.00
_cell.angle_beta   90.00
_cell.angle_gamma   90.00
#
_symmetry.space_group_name_H-M   'P 1'
#
loop_
_entity.id
_entity.type
_entity.pdbx_description
1 polymer ?
#
loop_
_entity_poly.entity_id
_entity_poly.type
_entity_poly.pdbx_seq_one_letter_code
_entity_poly.pdbx_strand_id
1 'polypeptide(L)'
;MGDDPYDWPYSAELDEYGCESEDDEHVDDGDDGEYRGRSAPASAAQKAADVLIVKELSVVYDGEQGEEFYDMGLKSEMVKKSLKVANVKLSQIEEVFAMERCRALVIVNPYECSPRWKRCIPHIQNFVAAGGVVAICGAEALAALPMIREAFQKDWGEWGCYGRKTFTKSSAAVNTVLAGGVDSFSAKATCMKGESVPESERMYITDEEAKVDVAVALGKYGEGQVAYFADVNCEKATAKLVAELCEAGQSSGGLEESVEVIKVRSMAELQHAFESCVDGSTIELAAGKYECRNGVMTIPPKALILKGSGSKANTSDQTKMSILKATVKTTPNAKGEFLGMSSIQVDGGFDIEDNDYQKLIFGGGDGLMHSSHETKLHLKDCEIRWAESRGIFANSSFVIEDTEISNCGSYGIKCRGGCEVKGGCDIQSGPWDSLVTLVE
;
A
#
# COMPACT_ATOMS: atom_id res chain seq x y z
N MET A 1 12.79 35.63 34.96
CA MET A 1 13.21 35.91 33.57
C MET A 1 13.65 34.59 32.98
N GLY A 2 12.76 33.98 32.23
CA GLY A 2 12.82 32.62 31.73
C GLY A 2 11.37 32.24 31.41
N ASP A 3 10.86 32.86 30.35
CA ASP A 3 9.47 32.72 29.92
C ASP A 3 9.36 31.46 29.05
N ASP A 4 8.55 30.52 29.52
CA ASP A 4 8.17 29.29 28.83
C ASP A 4 6.98 29.61 27.90
N PRO A 5 7.07 29.42 26.58
CA PRO A 5 6.04 29.88 25.63
C PRO A 5 4.88 28.89 25.42
N TYR A 6 4.71 27.88 26.27
CA TYR A 6 3.60 26.92 26.18
C TYR A 6 2.64 27.02 27.36
N ASP A 7 1.94 28.16 27.45
CA ASP A 7 0.79 28.31 28.35
C ASP A 7 -0.47 28.52 27.50
N TRP A 8 -1.25 27.44 27.35
CA TRP A 8 -2.50 27.39 26.57
C TRP A 8 -3.67 27.76 27.49
N PRO A 9 -4.45 28.83 27.22
CA PRO A 9 -5.61 29.14 28.05
C PRO A 9 -6.87 28.56 27.40
N TYR A 10 -7.38 27.46 27.95
CA TYR A 10 -8.77 27.05 27.77
C TYR A 10 -9.37 26.75 29.15
N SER A 11 -9.91 27.78 29.78
CA SER A 11 -10.91 27.65 30.83
C SER A 11 -12.11 28.49 30.40
N ALA A 12 -13.05 27.86 29.70
CA ALA A 12 -14.38 28.39 29.48
C ALA A 12 -15.36 27.45 30.19
N GLU A 13 -16.11 28.04 31.09
CA GLU A 13 -17.15 27.47 31.93
C GLU A 13 -18.16 26.69 31.09
N LEU A 14 -18.44 25.44 31.48
CA LEU A 14 -19.60 24.69 31.02
C LEU A 14 -20.55 24.55 32.19
N ASP A 15 -21.69 25.21 32.05
CA ASP A 15 -22.81 25.19 32.97
C ASP A 15 -23.41 23.79 33.10
N GLU A 16 -23.74 23.46 34.34
CA GLU A 16 -24.44 22.27 34.80
C GLU A 16 -25.82 22.13 34.14
N TYR A 17 -26.04 21.03 33.42
CA TYR A 17 -27.36 20.46 33.24
C TYR A 17 -27.38 19.07 33.84
N GLY A 18 -28.00 18.97 35.01
CA GLY A 18 -28.34 17.70 35.65
C GLY A 18 -29.42 16.97 34.87
N CYS A 19 -29.23 15.68 34.68
CA CYS A 19 -30.31 14.74 34.40
C CYS A 19 -30.25 13.63 35.44
N GLU A 20 -31.39 13.46 36.09
CA GLU A 20 -31.67 12.57 37.20
C GLU A 20 -31.49 11.10 36.80
N SER A 21 -30.86 10.35 37.69
CA SER A 21 -30.83 8.89 37.69
C SER A 21 -32.13 8.37 38.29
N GLU A 22 -32.80 7.46 37.59
CA GLU A 22 -33.76 6.54 38.20
C GLU A 22 -33.26 5.10 38.03
N ASP A 23 -33.53 4.35 39.09
CA ASP A 23 -32.98 3.07 39.49
C ASP A 23 -33.49 1.87 38.67
N ASP A 24 -32.68 0.81 38.76
CA ASP A 24 -33.05 -0.59 38.91
C ASP A 24 -34.12 -1.22 38.02
N GLU A 25 -33.71 -2.27 37.29
CA GLU A 25 -34.21 -3.62 37.61
C GLU A 25 -33.31 -4.71 36.99
N HIS A 26 -32.75 -5.54 37.87
CA HIS A 26 -32.13 -6.82 37.55
C HIS A 26 -33.19 -7.82 37.07
N VAL A 27 -32.99 -8.40 35.89
CA VAL A 27 -33.55 -9.72 35.57
C VAL A 27 -32.42 -10.59 35.02
N ASP A 28 -32.10 -11.59 35.83
CA ASP A 28 -31.24 -12.73 35.58
C ASP A 28 -32.09 -13.79 34.86
N ASP A 29 -31.71 -14.17 33.64
CA ASP A 29 -32.19 -15.39 32.98
C ASP A 29 -31.07 -15.89 32.05
N GLY A 30 -30.45 -16.98 32.47
CA GLY A 30 -29.46 -17.71 31.69
C GLY A 30 -30.07 -18.40 30.48
N ASP A 31 -29.33 -18.44 29.39
CA ASP A 31 -29.41 -19.55 28.44
C ASP A 31 -28.11 -19.72 27.66
N ASP A 32 -27.81 -20.97 27.37
CA ASP A 32 -26.52 -21.51 27.02
C ASP A 32 -26.26 -21.34 25.51
N GLY A 33 -25.80 -20.15 25.11
CA GLY A 33 -25.55 -19.80 23.71
C GLY A 33 -24.12 -20.07 23.25
N GLU A 34 -23.93 -21.09 22.40
CA GLU A 34 -22.70 -21.38 21.64
C GLU A 34 -21.99 -20.09 21.16
N TYR A 35 -20.76 -19.87 21.64
CA TYR A 35 -19.88 -18.80 21.22
C TYR A 35 -19.35 -19.07 19.79
N ARG A 36 -20.18 -18.82 18.78
CA ARG A 36 -19.74 -18.74 17.39
C ARG A 36 -19.21 -17.34 17.12
N GLY A 37 -17.93 -17.14 17.42
CA GLY A 37 -17.18 -15.99 16.93
C GLY A 37 -17.18 -15.97 15.40
N ARG A 38 -18.12 -15.24 14.80
CA ARG A 38 -18.02 -14.83 13.40
C ARG A 38 -16.98 -13.72 13.33
N SER A 39 -15.73 -14.09 13.09
CA SER A 39 -14.80 -13.14 12.50
C SER A 39 -15.32 -12.76 11.12
N ALA A 40 -15.47 -11.45 10.88
CA ALA A 40 -15.74 -10.93 9.55
C ALA A 40 -14.57 -11.36 8.62
N PRO A 41 -14.83 -11.86 7.40
CA PRO A 41 -13.76 -12.20 6.48
C PRO A 41 -13.15 -10.91 5.92
N ALA A 42 -12.02 -10.50 6.47
CA ALA A 42 -11.09 -9.60 5.79
C ALA A 42 -10.38 -10.39 4.67
N SER A 43 -11.05 -10.65 3.54
CA SER A 43 -10.41 -11.40 2.44
C SER A 43 -10.99 -11.17 1.04
N ALA A 44 -11.56 -10.00 0.73
CA ALA A 44 -12.18 -9.77 -0.58
C ALA A 44 -11.68 -8.57 -1.41
N ALA A 45 -10.70 -7.76 -0.99
CA ALA A 45 -10.40 -6.53 -1.72
C ALA A 45 -8.95 -6.05 -1.67
N GLN A 46 -8.03 -6.78 -2.29
CA GLN A 46 -6.74 -6.21 -2.72
C GLN A 46 -6.42 -6.69 -4.14
N LYS A 47 -7.25 -6.25 -5.10
CA LYS A 47 -6.86 -6.20 -6.52
C LYS A 47 -6.04 -4.93 -6.72
N ALA A 48 -5.04 -4.98 -7.61
CA ALA A 48 -4.19 -3.85 -8.00
C ALA A 48 -4.99 -2.53 -8.05
N ALA A 49 -4.66 -1.61 -7.15
CA ALA A 49 -5.34 -0.33 -6.99
C ALA A 49 -4.58 0.77 -7.74
N ASP A 50 -5.30 1.58 -8.51
CA ASP A 50 -4.71 2.71 -9.25
C ASP A 50 -4.47 3.90 -8.30
N VAL A 51 -5.24 3.94 -7.20
CA VAL A 51 -5.15 4.95 -6.13
C VAL A 51 -5.12 4.26 -4.77
N LEU A 52 -4.21 4.70 -3.92
CA LEU A 52 -4.12 4.24 -2.54
C LEU A 52 -4.59 5.31 -1.60
N ILE A 53 -5.38 4.92 -0.61
CA ILE A 53 -5.72 5.79 0.51
C ILE A 53 -5.01 5.21 1.73
N VAL A 54 -3.97 5.90 2.19
CA VAL A 54 -3.30 5.56 3.45
C VAL A 54 -4.09 6.18 4.59
N LYS A 55 -4.54 5.32 5.52
CA LYS A 55 -5.17 5.72 6.78
C LYS A 55 -4.41 5.08 7.93
N GLU A 56 -4.02 5.87 8.92
CA GLU A 56 -3.78 5.33 10.26
C GLU A 56 -5.09 5.55 11.04
N LEU A 57 -5.65 4.45 11.56
CA LEU A 57 -6.92 4.45 12.29
C LEU A 57 -6.53 4.19 13.74
N SER A 58 -6.23 5.24 14.48
CA SER A 58 -5.72 5.11 15.85
C SER A 58 -6.16 6.23 16.77
N VAL A 59 -7.44 6.62 16.74
CA VAL A 59 -8.16 7.05 17.96
C VAL A 59 -9.62 6.60 17.87
N VAL A 60 -10.02 5.74 18.80
CA VAL A 60 -11.42 5.58 19.20
C VAL A 60 -11.83 6.92 19.82
N TYR A 61 -12.39 7.82 19.02
CA TYR A 61 -13.33 8.78 19.57
C TYR A 61 -14.61 7.99 19.79
N ASP A 62 -15.02 7.89 21.04
CA ASP A 62 -16.32 7.37 21.44
C ASP A 62 -17.38 8.27 20.79
N GLY A 63 -17.87 7.91 19.61
CA GLY A 63 -18.85 8.71 18.86
C GLY A 63 -18.87 8.45 17.36
N GLU A 64 -20.07 8.18 16.84
CA GLU A 64 -20.47 7.85 15.45
C GLU A 64 -19.96 8.81 14.34
N GLN A 65 -19.31 9.93 14.67
CA GLN A 65 -18.97 10.97 13.71
C GLN A 65 -17.84 10.58 12.74
N GLY A 66 -16.87 9.78 13.16
CA GLY A 66 -15.69 9.42 12.34
C GLY A 66 -15.99 8.57 11.11
N GLU A 67 -17.08 7.79 11.12
CA GLU A 67 -17.53 7.02 9.95
C GLU A 67 -18.38 7.87 8.99
N GLU A 68 -19.21 8.79 9.50
CA GLU A 68 -20.03 9.69 8.68
C GLU A 68 -19.19 10.67 7.85
N PHE A 69 -18.09 11.20 8.42
CA PHE A 69 -17.19 12.14 7.73
C PHE A 69 -16.62 11.57 6.41
N TYR A 70 -16.38 10.25 6.35
CA TYR A 70 -15.76 9.60 5.20
C TYR A 70 -16.79 9.03 4.20
N ASP A 71 -17.98 8.65 4.68
CA ASP A 71 -19.04 8.10 3.84
C ASP A 71 -19.61 9.11 2.83
N MET A 72 -19.53 10.41 3.12
CA MET A 72 -20.12 11.46 2.28
C MET A 72 -19.22 11.99 1.15
N GLY A 73 -17.88 11.98 1.30
CA GLY A 73 -16.95 12.65 0.38
C GLY A 73 -16.21 11.71 -0.59
N LEU A 74 -15.41 10.80 -0.03
CA LEU A 74 -14.51 9.91 -0.80
C LEU A 74 -15.17 8.56 -1.17
N LYS A 75 -16.16 8.09 -0.40
CA LYS A 75 -17.00 6.93 -0.76
C LYS A 75 -18.08 7.23 -1.81
N SER A 76 -18.26 8.51 -2.17
CA SER A 76 -19.08 8.96 -3.30
C SER A 76 -18.86 8.02 -4.49
N GLU A 77 -19.95 7.50 -5.06
CA GLU A 77 -19.99 6.65 -6.26
C GLU A 77 -19.08 7.14 -7.40
N MET A 78 -18.75 8.43 -7.41
CA MET A 78 -17.88 9.09 -8.39
C MET A 78 -16.40 8.66 -8.30
N VAL A 79 -15.82 8.52 -7.09
CA VAL A 79 -14.41 8.09 -6.93
C VAL A 79 -14.28 6.58 -7.15
N LYS A 80 -15.27 5.81 -6.70
CA LYS A 80 -15.28 4.34 -6.79
C LYS A 80 -15.52 3.80 -8.21
N LYS A 81 -16.22 4.53 -9.07
CA LYS A 81 -16.51 4.08 -10.45
C LYS A 81 -15.31 4.15 -11.39
N SER A 82 -14.37 5.06 -11.13
CA SER A 82 -13.21 5.29 -11.99
C SER A 82 -11.88 4.78 -11.40
N LEU A 83 -11.76 4.70 -10.08
CA LEU A 83 -10.48 4.39 -9.42
C LEU A 83 -10.62 3.14 -8.55
N LYS A 84 -9.70 2.18 -8.74
CA LYS A 84 -9.55 1.09 -7.76
C LYS A 84 -8.83 1.66 -6.55
N VAL A 85 -9.56 1.74 -5.45
CA VAL A 85 -9.08 2.28 -4.18
C VAL A 85 -8.74 1.14 -3.22
N ALA A 86 -7.53 1.14 -2.67
CA ALA A 86 -7.19 0.30 -1.53
C ALA A 86 -6.94 1.19 -0.29
N ASN A 87 -7.56 0.81 0.83
CA ASN A 87 -7.23 1.38 2.14
C ASN A 87 -6.05 0.58 2.70
N VAL A 88 -4.95 1.26 2.98
CA VAL A 88 -3.73 0.62 3.49
C VAL A 88 -3.27 1.32 4.76
N LYS A 89 -2.73 0.55 5.70
CA LYS A 89 -2.07 1.12 6.87
C LYS A 89 -0.74 1.73 6.45
N LEU A 90 -0.25 2.72 7.18
CA LEU A 90 1.07 3.31 6.91
C LEU A 90 2.20 2.27 6.94
N SER A 91 2.12 1.29 7.84
CA SER A 91 3.07 0.17 7.89
C SER A 91 3.14 -0.63 6.59
N GLN A 92 2.15 -0.48 5.71
CA GLN A 92 2.02 -1.22 4.46
C GLN A 92 2.54 -0.44 3.24
N ILE A 93 2.94 0.81 3.41
CA ILE A 93 3.19 1.72 2.29
C ILE A 93 4.37 1.28 1.40
N GLU A 94 5.40 0.69 2.00
CA GLU A 94 6.55 0.11 1.28
C GLU A 94 6.10 -1.02 0.35
N GLU A 95 5.13 -1.80 0.81
CA GLU A 95 4.60 -2.96 0.09
C GLU A 95 3.78 -2.53 -1.10
N VAL A 96 3.04 -1.42 -0.99
CA VAL A 96 2.20 -0.97 -2.09
C VAL A 96 2.98 -0.23 -3.17
N PHE A 97 4.06 0.45 -2.80
CA PHE A 97 4.97 1.02 -3.78
C PHE A 97 5.74 -0.06 -4.56
N ALA A 98 5.98 -1.22 -3.95
CA ALA A 98 6.55 -2.36 -4.65
C ALA A 98 5.59 -3.00 -5.68
N MET A 99 4.29 -2.69 -5.66
CA MET A 99 3.31 -3.29 -6.57
C MET A 99 3.21 -2.63 -7.97
N GLU A 100 4.12 -1.70 -8.31
CA GLU A 100 4.30 -1.00 -9.60
C GLU A 100 3.07 -0.31 -10.24
N ARG A 101 1.89 -0.39 -9.61
CA ARG A 101 0.61 0.06 -10.19
C ARG A 101 -0.04 1.21 -9.46
N CYS A 102 0.45 1.56 -8.27
CA CYS A 102 0.01 2.78 -7.63
C CYS A 102 0.50 3.97 -8.48
N ARG A 103 -0.41 4.83 -8.91
CA ARG A 103 -0.07 6.10 -9.59
C ARG A 103 -0.37 7.30 -8.72
N ALA A 104 -1.29 7.15 -7.76
CA ALA A 104 -1.57 8.18 -6.77
C ALA A 104 -1.72 7.61 -5.36
N LEU A 105 -1.21 8.38 -4.40
CA LEU A 105 -1.31 8.14 -2.98
C LEU A 105 -2.06 9.31 -2.32
N VAL A 106 -3.16 9.00 -1.64
CA VAL A 106 -3.92 9.95 -0.83
C VAL A 106 -3.65 9.67 0.64
N ILE A 107 -3.22 10.70 1.36
CA ILE A 107 -2.89 10.67 2.78
C ILE A 107 -3.96 11.48 3.50
N VAL A 108 -4.71 10.83 4.37
CA VAL A 108 -5.80 11.47 5.13
C VAL A 108 -5.41 11.52 6.60
N ASN A 109 -5.48 12.71 7.21
CA ASN A 109 -5.19 12.96 8.64
C ASN A 109 -3.79 12.49 9.09
N PRO A 110 -2.72 13.18 8.66
CA PRO A 110 -1.34 12.74 8.87
C PRO A 110 -0.80 12.93 10.31
N TYR A 111 -1.53 13.59 11.22
CA TYR A 111 -1.05 13.92 12.58
C TYR A 111 -0.76 12.67 13.43
N GLU A 112 -1.58 11.62 13.31
CA GLU A 112 -1.40 10.37 14.04
C GLU A 112 -0.13 9.61 13.63
N CYS A 113 0.52 10.00 12.53
CA CYS A 113 1.58 9.22 11.91
C CYS A 113 3.02 9.56 12.37
N SER A 114 3.18 10.51 13.28
CA SER A 114 4.43 11.25 13.55
C SER A 114 5.75 10.43 13.64
N PRO A 115 5.83 9.26 14.31
CA PRO A 115 7.08 8.48 14.33
C PRO A 115 7.24 7.52 13.14
N ARG A 116 6.12 6.94 12.68
CA ARG A 116 6.13 5.91 11.62
C ARG A 116 6.32 6.54 10.25
N TRP A 117 5.80 7.74 10.05
CA TRP A 117 5.88 8.45 8.77
C TRP A 117 7.32 8.73 8.34
N LYS A 118 8.21 9.05 9.30
CA LYS A 118 9.63 9.28 9.02
C LYS A 118 10.31 8.09 8.34
N ARG A 119 9.90 6.86 8.67
CA ARG A 119 10.41 5.65 8.01
C ARG A 119 9.93 5.54 6.57
N CYS A 120 8.74 6.04 6.30
CA CYS A 120 8.10 5.97 4.98
C CYS A 120 8.50 7.11 4.05
N ILE A 121 9.07 8.21 4.56
CA ILE A 121 9.47 9.38 3.76
C ILE A 121 10.31 8.99 2.53
N PRO A 122 11.40 8.18 2.64
CA PRO A 122 12.20 7.81 1.48
C PRO A 122 11.39 7.08 0.39
N HIS A 123 10.44 6.24 0.79
CA HIS A 123 9.61 5.49 -0.14
C HIS A 123 8.61 6.41 -0.86
N ILE A 124 7.96 7.31 -0.12
CA ILE A 124 7.04 8.30 -0.70
C ILE A 124 7.81 9.27 -1.61
N GLN A 125 9.01 9.69 -1.21
CA GLN A 125 9.90 10.49 -2.05
C GLN A 125 10.23 9.77 -3.36
N ASN A 126 10.66 8.51 -3.29
CA ASN A 126 10.99 7.73 -4.48
C ASN A 126 9.76 7.55 -5.39
N PHE A 127 8.60 7.28 -4.80
CA PHE A 127 7.34 7.16 -5.53
C PHE A 127 6.99 8.45 -6.29
N VAL A 128 7.02 9.61 -5.61
CA VAL A 128 6.74 10.90 -6.26
C VAL A 128 7.84 11.24 -7.27
N ALA A 129 9.11 11.02 -6.95
CA ALA A 129 10.21 11.28 -7.86
C ALA A 129 10.09 10.49 -9.17
N ALA A 130 9.54 9.27 -9.11
CA ALA A 130 9.27 8.40 -10.26
C ALA A 130 8.00 8.76 -11.06
N GLY A 131 7.36 9.90 -10.76
CA GLY A 131 6.14 10.34 -11.45
C GLY A 131 4.84 10.08 -10.70
N GLY A 132 4.92 9.53 -9.49
CA GLY A 132 3.75 9.34 -8.62
C GLY A 132 3.14 10.65 -8.14
N VAL A 133 1.86 10.61 -7.77
CA VAL A 133 1.13 11.77 -7.26
C VAL A 133 0.76 11.55 -5.80
N VAL A 134 1.03 12.52 -4.93
CA VAL A 134 0.64 12.49 -3.52
C VAL A 134 -0.35 13.61 -3.22
N ALA A 135 -1.49 13.27 -2.63
CA ALA A 135 -2.49 14.21 -2.14
C ALA A 135 -2.61 14.10 -0.62
N ILE A 136 -2.47 15.21 0.10
CA ILE A 136 -2.59 15.26 1.57
C ILE A 136 -3.82 16.09 1.92
N CYS A 137 -4.78 15.51 2.64
CA CYS A 137 -6.06 16.16 2.96
C CYS A 137 -6.60 15.76 4.35
N GLY A 138 -7.65 16.46 4.80
CA GLY A 138 -8.37 16.16 6.03
C GLY A 138 -8.17 17.18 7.14
N ALA A 139 -8.75 16.87 8.30
CA ALA A 139 -8.87 17.77 9.45
C ALA A 139 -7.53 18.29 9.94
N GLU A 140 -6.49 17.46 9.82
CA GLU A 140 -5.16 17.73 10.33
C GLU A 140 -4.12 17.81 9.22
N ALA A 141 -4.52 18.11 7.98
CA ALA A 141 -3.60 18.26 6.87
C ALA A 141 -2.46 19.24 7.22
N LEU A 142 -2.75 20.32 7.96
CA LEU A 142 -1.76 21.31 8.39
C LEU A 142 -0.59 20.69 9.17
N ALA A 143 -0.83 19.62 9.94
CA ALA A 143 0.22 18.92 10.67
C ALA A 143 1.23 18.23 9.76
N ALA A 144 0.89 18.00 8.48
CA ALA A 144 1.83 17.51 7.49
C ALA A 144 2.74 18.58 6.88
N LEU A 145 2.58 19.88 7.16
CA LEU A 145 3.46 20.91 6.56
C LEU A 145 4.95 20.69 6.87
N PRO A 146 5.38 20.37 8.12
CA PRO A 146 6.77 20.04 8.40
C PRO A 146 7.26 18.82 7.61
N MET A 147 6.40 17.82 7.43
CA MET A 147 6.70 16.62 6.65
C MET A 147 6.79 16.92 5.16
N ILE A 148 5.91 17.77 4.62
CA ILE A 148 5.96 18.22 3.22
C ILE A 148 7.27 18.97 2.96
N ARG A 149 7.70 19.81 3.91
CA ARG A 149 8.99 20.50 3.86
C ARG A 149 10.16 19.51 3.89
N GLU A 150 10.15 18.55 4.82
CA GLU A 150 11.21 17.54 4.98
C GLU A 150 11.30 16.60 3.77
N ALA A 151 10.17 16.04 3.34
CA ALA A 151 10.09 15.05 2.28
C ALA A 151 10.23 15.66 0.88
N PHE A 152 9.58 16.79 0.60
CA PHE A 152 9.49 17.30 -0.78
C PHE A 152 10.19 18.64 -0.98
N GLN A 153 10.87 19.15 0.05
CA GLN A 153 11.51 20.47 0.03
C GLN A 153 10.54 21.59 -0.37
N LYS A 154 9.25 21.40 -0.03
CA LYS A 154 8.18 22.38 -0.25
C LYS A 154 7.97 23.16 1.01
N ASP A 155 8.54 24.36 1.04
CA ASP A 155 8.38 25.26 2.18
C ASP A 155 7.08 26.07 2.06
N TRP A 156 5.94 25.39 2.17
CA TRP A 156 4.62 26.04 2.21
C TRP A 156 4.32 26.77 3.53
N GLY A 157 5.35 26.88 4.38
CA GLY A 157 5.50 27.89 5.41
C GLY A 157 4.31 28.03 6.35
N GLU A 158 3.86 29.28 6.50
CA GLU A 158 3.06 29.70 7.64
C GLU A 158 1.57 29.41 7.52
N TRP A 159 0.99 29.01 8.65
CA TRP A 159 -0.45 28.95 8.83
C TRP A 159 -1.08 30.33 8.58
N GLY A 160 -2.09 30.34 7.71
CA GLY A 160 -2.93 31.49 7.41
C GLY A 160 -4.15 31.50 8.33
N CYS A 161 -5.34 31.41 7.75
CA CYS A 161 -6.58 31.41 8.51
C CYS A 161 -7.13 30.00 8.83
N TYR A 162 -8.01 29.94 9.83
CA TYR A 162 -8.94 28.83 10.02
C TYR A 162 -10.38 29.34 9.98
N GLY A 163 -11.18 28.81 9.07
CA GLY A 163 -12.58 29.21 8.94
C GLY A 163 -13.21 28.73 7.64
N ARG A 164 -14.53 28.98 7.51
CA ARG A 164 -15.22 28.78 6.24
C ARG A 164 -14.96 29.96 5.32
N LYS A 165 -14.42 29.70 4.14
CA LYS A 165 -14.17 30.71 3.10
C LYS A 165 -14.60 30.18 1.74
N THR A 166 -14.62 31.05 0.75
CA THR A 166 -14.74 30.68 -0.67
C THR A 166 -13.37 30.81 -1.31
N PHE A 167 -12.97 29.77 -2.02
CA PHE A 167 -11.70 29.69 -2.73
C PHE A 167 -11.97 29.60 -4.22
N THR A 168 -11.26 30.41 -4.99
CA THR A 168 -11.36 30.47 -6.44
C THR A 168 -10.07 29.91 -7.03
N LYS A 169 -10.21 29.23 -8.18
CA LYS A 169 -9.08 28.73 -8.96
C LYS A 169 -8.17 29.90 -9.35
N SER A 170 -6.87 29.77 -9.07
CA SER A 170 -5.89 30.80 -9.43
C SER A 170 -5.57 30.77 -10.93
N SER A 171 -4.91 31.81 -11.44
CA SER A 171 -4.34 31.82 -12.78
C SER A 171 -3.26 30.74 -12.97
N ALA A 172 -2.52 30.41 -11.91
CA ALA A 172 -1.50 29.36 -11.95
C ALA A 172 -2.12 27.97 -12.17
N ALA A 173 -3.32 27.71 -11.64
CA ALA A 173 -4.00 26.43 -11.78
C ALA A 173 -4.48 26.13 -13.22
N VAL A 174 -4.63 27.14 -14.07
CA VAL A 174 -5.18 27.00 -15.44
C VAL A 174 -4.34 26.07 -16.31
N ASN A 175 -3.03 26.00 -16.08
CA ASN A 175 -2.12 25.14 -16.83
C ASN A 175 -1.72 23.87 -16.07
N THR A 176 -2.48 23.50 -15.05
CA THR A 176 -2.19 22.33 -14.23
C THR A 176 -3.20 21.22 -14.43
N VAL A 177 -2.86 20.07 -13.87
CA VAL A 177 -3.71 18.89 -13.72
C VAL A 177 -5.10 19.20 -13.13
N LEU A 178 -5.21 20.22 -12.26
CA LEU A 178 -6.46 20.61 -11.60
C LEU A 178 -7.34 21.58 -12.43
N ALA A 179 -7.16 21.60 -13.75
CA ALA A 179 -7.98 22.43 -14.63
C ALA A 179 -9.45 21.97 -14.74
N GLY A 180 -9.76 20.74 -14.31
CA GLY A 180 -10.85 19.89 -14.81
C GLY A 180 -12.30 20.24 -14.50
N GLY A 181 -12.64 20.98 -13.43
CA GLY A 181 -14.04 21.40 -13.30
C GLY A 181 -14.53 21.95 -11.98
N VAL A 182 -13.68 22.52 -11.14
CA VAL A 182 -14.09 23.30 -9.97
C VAL A 182 -13.49 24.68 -10.10
N ASP A 183 -14.28 25.69 -10.47
CA ASP A 183 -13.75 27.06 -10.59
C ASP A 183 -13.72 27.79 -9.25
N SER A 184 -14.63 27.44 -8.35
CA SER A 184 -14.62 27.87 -6.97
C SER A 184 -15.30 26.85 -6.07
N PHE A 185 -14.97 26.87 -4.78
CA PHE A 185 -15.67 26.10 -3.77
C PHE A 185 -15.64 26.80 -2.42
N SER A 186 -16.62 26.54 -1.57
CA SER A 186 -16.58 26.97 -0.16
C SER A 186 -16.29 25.77 0.73
N ALA A 187 -15.35 25.92 1.66
CA ALA A 187 -14.98 24.89 2.62
C ALA A 187 -14.50 25.51 3.93
N LYS A 188 -14.59 24.74 5.02
CA LYS A 188 -13.90 25.05 6.28
C LYS A 188 -12.45 24.59 6.11
N ALA A 189 -11.49 25.49 6.23
CA ALA A 189 -10.11 25.18 5.84
C ALA A 189 -9.07 25.71 6.83
N THR A 190 -8.00 24.95 7.03
CA THR A 190 -6.73 25.35 7.68
C THR A 190 -5.76 25.83 6.60
N CYS A 191 -5.91 27.08 6.18
CA CYS A 191 -5.22 27.63 5.01
C CYS A 191 -3.74 27.92 5.30
N MET A 192 -2.95 27.99 4.23
CA MET A 192 -1.60 28.57 4.26
C MET A 192 -1.67 30.04 3.86
N LYS A 193 -0.75 30.87 4.38
CA LYS A 193 -0.63 32.25 3.88
C LYS A 193 -0.15 32.23 2.43
N GLY A 194 -0.73 33.08 1.59
CA GLY A 194 -0.35 33.23 0.19
C GLY A 194 1.13 33.49 0.00
N GLU A 195 1.72 34.40 0.79
CA GLU A 195 3.15 34.74 0.72
C GLU A 195 4.09 33.55 1.03
N SER A 196 3.61 32.54 1.76
CA SER A 196 4.35 31.32 2.09
C SER A 196 4.33 30.27 0.98
N VAL A 197 3.45 30.39 -0.01
CA VAL A 197 3.34 29.43 -1.12
C VAL A 197 3.77 30.12 -2.41
N PRO A 198 4.71 29.56 -3.19
CA PRO A 198 5.09 30.13 -4.48
C PRO A 198 3.86 30.32 -5.39
N GLU A 199 3.77 31.45 -6.09
CA GLU A 199 2.59 31.78 -6.91
C GLU A 199 2.23 30.68 -7.92
N SER A 200 3.23 30.05 -8.52
CA SER A 200 3.08 28.91 -9.44
C SER A 200 2.48 27.64 -8.81
N GLU A 201 2.47 27.55 -7.48
CA GLU A 201 2.00 26.39 -6.72
C GLU A 201 0.65 26.66 -6.04
N ARG A 202 0.14 27.90 -6.05
CA ARG A 202 -1.16 28.27 -5.46
C ARG A 202 -2.28 27.83 -6.41
N MET A 203 -3.04 26.79 -6.09
CA MET A 203 -4.09 26.31 -6.99
C MET A 203 -5.45 26.95 -6.71
N TYR A 204 -5.81 27.07 -5.44
CA TYR A 204 -7.08 27.65 -4.99
C TYR A 204 -6.82 28.65 -3.87
N ILE A 205 -7.27 29.89 -4.07
CA ILE A 205 -6.98 31.03 -3.21
C ILE A 205 -8.23 31.81 -2.84
N THR A 206 -8.18 32.61 -1.77
CA THR A 206 -9.21 33.62 -1.50
C THR A 206 -9.12 34.79 -2.49
N ASP A 207 -10.26 35.42 -2.77
CA ASP A 207 -10.36 36.62 -3.64
C ASP A 207 -10.10 37.94 -2.88
N GLU A 208 -9.50 37.87 -1.69
CA GLU A 208 -9.25 39.03 -0.83
C GLU A 208 -7.90 39.68 -1.17
N GLU A 209 -7.93 40.85 -1.82
CA GLU A 209 -6.72 41.58 -2.27
C GLU A 209 -5.67 41.82 -1.16
N ALA A 210 -6.13 42.01 0.09
CA ALA A 210 -5.23 42.34 1.21
C ALA A 210 -4.57 41.13 1.86
N LYS A 211 -5.20 39.93 1.77
CA LYS A 211 -4.74 38.69 2.44
C LYS A 211 -5.16 37.48 1.64
N VAL A 212 -4.26 37.03 0.77
CA VAL A 212 -4.44 35.79 0.02
C VAL A 212 -4.18 34.61 0.97
N ASP A 213 -5.19 33.76 1.16
CA ASP A 213 -5.07 32.45 1.79
C ASP A 213 -5.11 31.37 0.71
N VAL A 214 -4.36 30.29 0.90
CA VAL A 214 -4.25 29.17 -0.05
C VAL A 214 -4.91 27.93 0.56
N ALA A 215 -5.98 27.46 -0.09
CA ALA A 215 -6.66 26.22 0.28
C ALA A 215 -6.07 24.98 -0.40
N VAL A 216 -5.50 25.15 -1.58
CA VAL A 216 -4.85 24.04 -2.31
C VAL A 216 -3.52 24.52 -2.86
N ALA A 217 -2.46 23.81 -2.49
CA ALA A 217 -1.13 23.98 -3.08
C ALA A 217 -0.73 22.71 -3.84
N LEU A 218 -0.07 22.87 -4.98
CA LEU A 218 0.42 21.78 -5.82
C LEU A 218 1.85 22.08 -6.27
N GLY A 219 2.79 21.23 -5.91
CA GLY A 219 4.20 21.38 -6.24
C GLY A 219 4.76 20.17 -6.98
N LYS A 220 5.71 20.42 -7.90
CA LYS A 220 6.47 19.35 -8.59
C LYS A 220 7.60 18.83 -7.68
N TYR A 221 7.83 17.52 -7.67
CA TYR A 221 8.97 16.86 -7.01
C TYR A 221 9.45 15.69 -7.86
N GLY A 222 10.71 15.73 -8.33
CA GLY A 222 11.17 14.83 -9.39
C GLY A 222 10.23 14.90 -10.59
N GLU A 223 9.76 13.78 -11.11
CA GLU A 223 8.77 13.74 -12.21
C GLU A 223 7.31 13.77 -11.75
N GLY A 224 7.04 13.65 -10.45
CA GLY A 224 5.70 13.62 -9.89
C GLY A 224 5.27 14.91 -9.22
N GLN A 225 4.20 14.80 -8.44
CA GLN A 225 3.54 15.93 -7.81
C GLN A 225 3.13 15.64 -6.37
N VAL A 226 3.18 16.67 -5.52
CA VAL A 226 2.62 16.67 -4.17
C VAL A 226 1.59 17.78 -4.07
N ALA A 227 0.45 17.49 -3.46
CA ALA A 227 -0.62 18.44 -3.23
C ALA A 227 -1.05 18.46 -1.77
N TYR A 228 -1.35 19.65 -1.28
CA TYR A 228 -1.97 19.90 0.02
C TYR A 228 -3.39 20.44 -0.19
N PHE A 229 -4.35 19.89 0.56
CA PHE A 229 -5.73 20.35 0.59
C PHE A 229 -6.10 20.74 2.02
N ALA A 230 -6.39 22.03 2.22
CA ALA A 230 -6.65 22.65 3.51
C ALA A 230 -8.02 22.32 4.12
N ASP A 231 -8.92 21.72 3.34
CA ASP A 231 -10.31 21.46 3.76
C ASP A 231 -10.36 20.41 4.87
N VAL A 232 -10.79 20.83 6.05
CA VAL A 232 -10.79 20.00 7.26
C VAL A 232 -11.86 18.91 7.23
N ASN A 233 -12.88 19.07 6.39
CA ASN A 233 -14.01 18.14 6.29
C ASN A 233 -13.94 17.29 5.02
N CYS A 234 -12.93 17.47 4.15
CA CYS A 234 -12.86 16.82 2.84
C CYS A 234 -14.20 16.88 2.09
N GLU A 235 -14.80 18.07 2.00
CA GLU A 235 -16.09 18.28 1.38
C GLU A 235 -16.06 17.85 -0.09
N LYS A 236 -17.25 17.69 -0.70
CA LYS A 236 -17.41 17.11 -2.04
C LYS A 236 -16.53 17.76 -3.12
N ALA A 237 -16.30 19.09 -3.02
CA ALA A 237 -15.43 19.80 -3.94
C ALA A 237 -13.96 19.36 -3.81
N THR A 238 -13.45 19.28 -2.58
CA THR A 238 -12.10 18.77 -2.28
C THR A 238 -11.94 17.33 -2.74
N ALA A 239 -12.91 16.46 -2.46
CA ALA A 239 -12.88 15.07 -2.94
C ALA A 239 -12.81 14.98 -4.48
N LYS A 240 -13.53 15.86 -5.18
CA LYS A 240 -13.47 15.96 -6.65
C LYS A 240 -12.08 16.41 -7.12
N LEU A 241 -11.47 17.41 -6.47
CA LEU A 241 -10.13 17.88 -6.82
C LEU A 241 -9.05 16.82 -6.56
N VAL A 242 -9.14 16.08 -5.46
CA VAL A 242 -8.24 14.95 -5.17
C VAL A 242 -8.39 13.87 -6.25
N ALA A 243 -9.61 13.57 -6.69
CA ALA A 243 -9.84 12.61 -7.77
C ALA A 243 -9.26 13.10 -9.11
N GLU A 244 -9.50 14.35 -9.51
CA GLU A 244 -8.92 14.96 -10.72
C GLU A 244 -7.38 14.88 -10.71
N LEU A 245 -6.77 15.17 -9.55
CA LEU A 245 -5.33 15.04 -9.36
C LEU A 245 -4.83 13.60 -9.55
N CYS A 246 -5.53 12.62 -8.97
CA CYS A 246 -5.18 11.21 -9.09
C CYS A 246 -5.31 10.71 -10.53
N GLU A 247 -6.37 11.11 -11.25
CA GLU A 247 -6.63 10.73 -12.64
C GLU A 247 -5.57 11.29 -13.59
N ALA A 248 -5.16 12.56 -13.42
CA ALA A 248 -4.15 13.11 -14.32
C ALA A 248 -2.75 12.54 -14.08
N GLY A 249 -2.45 12.08 -12.86
CA GLY A 249 -1.24 11.29 -12.57
C GLY A 249 -1.16 10.00 -13.39
N GLN A 250 -2.31 9.47 -13.84
CA GLN A 250 -2.35 8.33 -14.76
C GLN A 250 -1.97 8.71 -16.19
N SER A 251 -2.20 9.97 -16.58
CA SER A 251 -2.05 10.47 -17.95
C SER A 251 -0.69 11.11 -18.21
N SER A 252 -0.03 11.65 -17.18
CA SER A 252 1.25 12.39 -17.29
C SER A 252 2.48 11.50 -17.20
N GLY A 253 2.33 10.26 -16.74
CA GLY A 253 3.42 9.27 -16.73
C GLY A 253 3.71 8.78 -18.14
N GLY A 254 4.68 9.40 -18.82
CA GLY A 254 5.36 8.85 -20.01
C GLY A 254 6.02 7.48 -19.80
N LEU A 255 5.85 6.86 -18.62
CA LEU A 255 6.01 5.43 -18.32
C LEU A 255 4.80 4.62 -18.80
N GLU A 256 4.26 4.98 -19.97
CA GLU A 256 3.61 4.04 -20.88
C GLU A 256 4.66 3.41 -21.80
N GLU A 257 5.92 3.27 -21.34
CA GLU A 257 6.65 2.05 -21.70
C GLU A 257 5.79 0.92 -21.16
N SER A 258 4.98 0.36 -22.04
CA SER A 258 4.12 -0.77 -21.78
C SER A 258 4.98 -1.81 -21.07
N VAL A 259 4.78 -1.98 -19.75
CA VAL A 259 5.34 -3.12 -19.02
C VAL A 259 4.93 -4.33 -19.84
N GLU A 260 5.92 -4.97 -20.46
CA GLU A 260 5.66 -5.99 -21.47
C GLU A 260 4.93 -7.13 -20.78
N VAL A 261 3.64 -7.32 -21.09
CA VAL A 261 2.86 -8.43 -20.56
C VAL A 261 2.89 -9.58 -21.56
N ILE A 262 3.78 -10.55 -21.33
CA ILE A 262 3.94 -11.72 -22.18
C ILE A 262 3.05 -12.84 -21.64
N LYS A 263 2.04 -13.23 -22.42
CA LYS A 263 1.14 -14.34 -22.05
C LYS A 263 1.66 -15.65 -22.61
N VAL A 264 1.92 -16.61 -21.74
CA VAL A 264 2.48 -17.92 -22.12
C VAL A 264 1.53 -19.05 -21.74
N ARG A 265 1.49 -20.10 -22.57
CA ARG A 265 0.61 -21.27 -22.43
C ARG A 265 1.36 -22.59 -22.44
N SER A 266 2.67 -22.55 -22.69
CA SER A 266 3.53 -23.73 -22.78
C SER A 266 4.93 -23.44 -22.27
N MET A 267 5.69 -24.50 -21.95
CA MET A 267 7.08 -24.37 -21.53
C MET A 267 7.97 -23.76 -22.63
N ALA A 268 7.70 -24.04 -23.90
CA ALA A 268 8.45 -23.47 -25.02
C ALA A 268 8.21 -21.95 -25.15
N GLU A 269 6.96 -21.51 -24.96
CA GLU A 269 6.63 -20.08 -24.92
C GLU A 269 7.27 -19.38 -23.71
N LEU A 270 7.32 -20.03 -22.55
CA LEU A 270 7.99 -19.50 -21.36
C LEU A 270 9.50 -19.35 -21.58
N GLN A 271 10.16 -20.34 -22.19
CA GLN A 271 11.58 -20.24 -22.55
C GLN A 271 11.83 -19.10 -23.53
N HIS A 272 11.00 -19.00 -24.57
CA HIS A 272 11.11 -17.90 -25.52
C HIS A 272 10.89 -16.54 -24.85
N ALA A 273 9.92 -16.43 -23.94
CA ALA A 273 9.65 -15.22 -23.18
C ALA A 273 10.86 -14.80 -22.33
N PHE A 274 11.55 -15.74 -21.68
CA PHE A 274 12.79 -15.43 -20.95
C PHE A 274 13.92 -14.90 -21.84
N GLU A 275 14.01 -15.41 -23.06
CA GLU A 275 14.99 -14.94 -24.05
C GLU A 275 14.65 -13.54 -24.57
N SER A 276 13.37 -13.25 -24.80
CA SER A 276 12.91 -12.02 -25.46
C SER A 276 12.51 -10.88 -24.54
N CYS A 277 12.18 -11.15 -23.28
CA CYS A 277 11.67 -10.12 -22.36
C CYS A 277 12.71 -9.04 -22.06
N VAL A 278 12.25 -7.85 -21.72
CA VAL A 278 13.09 -6.76 -21.20
C VAL A 278 12.99 -6.67 -19.67
N ASP A 279 13.85 -5.89 -19.03
CA ASP A 279 13.75 -5.63 -17.58
C ASP A 279 12.40 -4.98 -17.24
N GLY A 280 11.82 -5.40 -16.12
CA GLY A 280 10.48 -5.03 -15.67
C GLY A 280 9.34 -5.84 -16.29
N SER A 281 9.61 -6.75 -17.24
CA SER A 281 8.55 -7.52 -17.92
C SER A 281 7.71 -8.37 -16.97
N THR A 282 6.43 -8.50 -17.28
CA THR A 282 5.51 -9.43 -16.60
C THR A 282 5.17 -10.60 -17.52
N ILE A 283 5.50 -11.82 -17.10
CA ILE A 283 5.14 -13.05 -17.81
C ILE A 283 3.93 -13.69 -17.10
N GLU A 284 2.79 -13.72 -17.79
CA GLU A 284 1.55 -14.34 -17.30
C GLU A 284 1.42 -15.78 -17.82
N LEU A 285 1.52 -16.75 -16.91
CA LEU A 285 1.32 -18.17 -17.18
C LEU A 285 -0.18 -18.50 -17.16
N ALA A 286 -0.68 -19.07 -18.26
CA ALA A 286 -1.98 -19.72 -18.26
C ALA A 286 -2.00 -20.93 -17.31
N ALA A 287 -3.21 -21.39 -16.97
CA ALA A 287 -3.39 -22.61 -16.20
C ALA A 287 -2.82 -23.81 -16.99
N GLY A 288 -2.02 -24.64 -16.34
CA GLY A 288 -1.34 -25.75 -17.01
C GLY A 288 -0.06 -26.18 -16.32
N LYS A 289 0.53 -27.25 -16.83
CA LYS A 289 1.81 -27.80 -16.37
C LYS A 289 2.93 -27.38 -17.32
N TYR A 290 3.98 -26.79 -16.77
CA TYR A 290 5.17 -26.31 -17.50
C TYR A 290 6.34 -27.20 -17.10
N GLU A 291 6.63 -28.20 -17.94
CA GLU A 291 7.61 -29.25 -17.62
C GLU A 291 8.90 -29.08 -18.42
N CYS A 292 10.03 -28.95 -17.72
CA CYS A 292 11.36 -28.88 -18.33
C CYS A 292 11.89 -30.29 -18.59
N ARG A 293 12.39 -30.57 -19.80
CA ARG A 293 12.92 -31.91 -20.16
C ARG A 293 14.08 -32.38 -19.28
N ASN A 294 14.92 -31.47 -18.84
CA ASN A 294 16.05 -31.72 -17.94
C ASN A 294 15.68 -31.56 -16.46
N GLY A 295 14.41 -31.27 -16.15
CA GLY A 295 13.95 -31.00 -14.78
C GLY A 295 14.50 -29.71 -14.17
N VAL A 296 15.13 -28.81 -14.95
CA VAL A 296 15.72 -27.56 -14.46
C VAL A 296 15.26 -26.39 -15.34
N MET A 297 14.71 -25.35 -14.71
CA MET A 297 14.33 -24.09 -15.35
C MET A 297 15.24 -22.99 -14.83
N THR A 298 16.00 -22.35 -15.72
CA THR A 298 16.86 -21.21 -15.36
C THR A 298 16.14 -19.90 -15.64
N ILE A 299 15.98 -19.06 -14.63
CA ILE A 299 15.42 -17.71 -14.76
C ILE A 299 16.55 -16.77 -15.23
N PRO A 300 16.33 -15.95 -16.28
CA PRO A 300 17.34 -15.04 -16.80
C PRO A 300 17.69 -13.95 -15.78
N PRO A 301 18.87 -13.33 -15.83
CA PRO A 301 19.26 -12.25 -14.93
C PRO A 301 18.63 -10.91 -15.34
N LYS A 302 17.33 -10.76 -15.08
CA LYS A 302 16.54 -9.57 -15.44
C LYS A 302 15.55 -9.26 -14.33
N ALA A 303 15.20 -8.00 -14.14
CA ALA A 303 14.05 -7.65 -13.33
C ALA A 303 12.77 -8.22 -13.98
N LEU A 304 12.04 -9.13 -13.33
CA LEU A 304 10.87 -9.76 -13.93
C LEU A 304 9.81 -10.21 -12.93
N ILE A 305 8.57 -10.27 -13.41
CA ILE A 305 7.42 -10.79 -12.66
C ILE A 305 6.87 -12.03 -13.37
N LEU A 306 6.89 -13.18 -12.70
CA LEU A 306 6.17 -14.39 -13.09
C LEU A 306 4.83 -14.45 -12.36
N LYS A 307 3.73 -14.50 -13.12
CA LYS A 307 2.39 -14.53 -12.55
C LYS A 307 1.59 -15.70 -13.11
N GLY A 308 1.14 -16.60 -12.24
CA GLY A 308 0.30 -17.72 -12.61
C GLY A 308 -1.19 -17.41 -12.56
N SER A 309 -2.00 -18.33 -13.08
CA SER A 309 -3.46 -18.21 -13.17
C SER A 309 -4.20 -18.65 -11.89
N GLY A 310 -3.49 -19.16 -10.88
CA GLY A 310 -4.08 -19.80 -9.70
C GLY A 310 -4.24 -18.86 -8.51
N SER A 311 -5.46 -18.43 -8.22
CA SER A 311 -5.76 -17.52 -7.09
C SER A 311 -6.24 -18.22 -5.83
N LYS A 312 -6.17 -19.56 -5.72
CA LYS A 312 -6.78 -20.27 -4.57
C LYS A 312 -5.98 -21.49 -4.14
N ALA A 313 -5.34 -21.37 -2.98
CA ALA A 313 -4.67 -22.48 -2.28
C ALA A 313 -5.62 -23.66 -1.92
N ASN A 314 -6.94 -23.47 -2.05
CA ASN A 314 -7.96 -24.45 -1.65
C ASN A 314 -8.68 -25.17 -2.81
N THR A 315 -8.27 -25.00 -4.06
CA THR A 315 -8.86 -25.82 -5.15
C THR A 315 -8.07 -27.11 -5.30
N SER A 316 -8.69 -28.24 -4.98
CA SER A 316 -8.20 -29.58 -5.36
C SER A 316 -8.07 -29.73 -6.89
N ASP A 317 -8.67 -28.81 -7.64
CA ASP A 317 -8.61 -28.73 -9.09
C ASP A 317 -7.28 -28.12 -9.58
N GLN A 318 -6.25 -28.96 -9.70
CA GLN A 318 -4.95 -28.60 -10.27
C GLN A 318 -5.03 -28.07 -11.71
N THR A 319 -6.15 -28.27 -12.43
CA THR A 319 -6.27 -27.81 -13.83
C THR A 319 -6.39 -26.29 -13.95
N LYS A 320 -6.63 -25.59 -12.83
CA LYS A 320 -6.75 -24.13 -12.77
C LYS A 320 -5.48 -23.41 -12.36
N MET A 321 -4.42 -24.15 -12.02
CA MET A 321 -3.17 -23.59 -11.53
C MET A 321 -2.08 -23.63 -12.59
N SER A 322 -1.16 -22.67 -12.53
CA SER A 322 0.10 -22.72 -13.26
C SER A 322 1.10 -23.49 -12.40
N ILE A 323 1.50 -24.67 -12.88
CA ILE A 323 2.39 -25.58 -12.16
C ILE A 323 3.71 -25.66 -12.93
N LEU A 324 4.78 -25.14 -12.33
CA LEU A 324 6.14 -25.32 -12.84
C LEU A 324 6.68 -26.67 -12.36
N LYS A 325 6.81 -27.63 -13.28
CA LYS A 325 7.42 -28.94 -13.06
C LYS A 325 8.90 -28.89 -13.40
N ALA A 326 9.65 -28.17 -12.58
CA ALA A 326 11.08 -27.99 -12.74
C ALA A 326 11.70 -27.56 -11.41
N THR A 327 12.99 -27.84 -11.25
CA THR A 327 13.83 -27.13 -10.29
C THR A 327 14.10 -25.74 -10.83
N VAL A 328 13.59 -24.72 -10.14
CA VAL A 328 13.81 -23.32 -10.53
C VAL A 328 15.19 -22.90 -10.05
N LYS A 329 16.03 -22.47 -10.98
CA LYS A 329 17.39 -21.96 -10.75
C LYS A 329 17.51 -20.53 -11.22
N THR A 330 18.37 -19.78 -10.57
CA THR A 330 18.81 -18.46 -11.01
C THR A 330 20.23 -18.54 -11.58
N THR A 331 20.75 -17.43 -12.09
CA THR A 331 22.13 -17.37 -12.58
C THR A 331 22.93 -16.36 -11.75
N PRO A 332 24.25 -16.55 -11.55
CA PRO A 332 25.11 -15.62 -10.81
C PRO A 332 25.04 -14.15 -11.24
N ASN A 333 24.68 -13.92 -12.51
CA ASN A 333 24.57 -12.58 -13.08
C ASN A 333 23.28 -11.86 -12.71
N ALA A 334 22.34 -12.52 -12.04
CA ALA A 334 21.06 -11.92 -11.66
C ALA A 334 21.20 -11.02 -10.40
N LYS A 335 22.39 -11.02 -9.78
CA LYS A 335 22.67 -10.23 -8.57
C LYS A 335 22.33 -8.75 -8.76
N GLY A 336 21.46 -8.23 -7.91
CA GLY A 336 20.96 -6.85 -7.99
C GLY A 336 19.58 -6.73 -8.64
N GLU A 337 19.11 -7.78 -9.33
CA GLU A 337 17.83 -7.76 -10.03
C GLU A 337 16.65 -8.07 -9.10
N PHE A 338 15.43 -7.85 -9.60
CA PHE A 338 14.17 -8.15 -8.92
C PHE A 338 13.46 -9.36 -9.53
N LEU A 339 13.01 -10.31 -8.71
CA LEU A 339 12.15 -11.42 -9.16
C LEU A 339 10.86 -11.48 -8.33
N GLY A 340 9.74 -11.17 -8.96
CA GLY A 340 8.41 -11.39 -8.39
C GLY A 340 7.83 -12.71 -8.89
N MET A 341 7.37 -13.57 -7.99
CA MET A 341 6.62 -14.78 -8.34
C MET A 341 5.28 -14.79 -7.60
N SER A 342 4.18 -14.95 -8.32
CA SER A 342 2.85 -15.00 -7.70
C SER A 342 1.93 -16.01 -8.36
N SER A 343 1.05 -16.63 -7.57
CA SER A 343 0.00 -17.52 -8.09
C SER A 343 0.52 -18.73 -8.91
N ILE A 344 1.72 -19.19 -8.59
CA ILE A 344 2.42 -20.31 -9.25
C ILE A 344 2.68 -21.40 -8.20
N GLN A 345 2.40 -22.65 -8.56
CA GLN A 345 2.89 -23.81 -7.83
C GLN A 345 4.19 -24.28 -8.46
N VAL A 346 5.20 -24.57 -7.63
CA VAL A 346 6.42 -25.25 -8.10
C VAL A 346 6.39 -26.69 -7.60
N ASP A 347 6.34 -27.61 -8.56
CA ASP A 347 6.36 -29.06 -8.38
C ASP A 347 7.76 -29.58 -8.76
N GLY A 348 8.73 -29.16 -7.96
CA GLY A 348 10.17 -29.36 -8.13
C GLY A 348 10.93 -28.74 -6.96
N GLY A 349 12.22 -28.46 -7.14
CA GLY A 349 13.03 -27.70 -6.17
C GLY A 349 13.08 -26.20 -6.46
N PHE A 350 13.50 -25.42 -5.48
CA PHE A 350 14.14 -24.13 -5.73
C PHE A 350 15.61 -24.29 -5.37
N ASP A 351 16.46 -23.92 -6.30
CA ASP A 351 17.91 -23.90 -6.14
C ASP A 351 18.39 -22.52 -6.58
N ILE A 352 18.08 -21.56 -5.71
CA ILE A 352 18.43 -20.14 -5.86
C ILE A 352 19.66 -19.96 -4.97
N GLU A 353 20.83 -19.86 -5.60
CA GLU A 353 22.11 -19.71 -4.89
C GLU A 353 22.32 -18.26 -4.42
N ASP A 354 23.12 -18.09 -3.36
CA ASP A 354 23.40 -16.83 -2.66
C ASP A 354 23.59 -15.61 -3.59
N ASN A 355 22.79 -14.57 -3.35
CA ASN A 355 22.87 -13.25 -4.01
C ASN A 355 22.39 -13.20 -5.47
N ASP A 356 21.75 -14.23 -6.01
CA ASP A 356 21.31 -14.16 -7.40
C ASP A 356 20.18 -13.15 -7.64
N TYR A 357 19.45 -12.68 -6.64
CA TYR A 357 18.50 -11.57 -6.81
C TYR A 357 18.60 -10.64 -5.61
N GLN A 358 18.41 -9.33 -5.81
CA GLN A 358 18.37 -8.38 -4.70
C GLN A 358 17.13 -8.61 -3.83
N LYS A 359 16.01 -9.01 -4.44
CA LYS A 359 14.74 -9.22 -3.76
C LYS A 359 13.91 -10.26 -4.50
N LEU A 360 13.54 -11.32 -3.79
CA LEU A 360 12.65 -12.37 -4.26
C LEU A 360 11.33 -12.27 -3.50
N ILE A 361 10.22 -11.96 -4.19
CA ILE A 361 8.90 -11.84 -3.57
C ILE A 361 8.01 -12.98 -4.03
N PHE A 362 7.47 -13.71 -3.07
CA PHE A 362 6.51 -14.80 -3.29
C PHE A 362 5.13 -14.45 -2.72
N GLY A 363 4.09 -14.46 -3.57
CA GLY A 363 2.71 -14.13 -3.18
C GLY A 363 1.62 -15.02 -3.81
N GLY A 364 0.37 -14.86 -3.38
CA GLY A 364 -0.77 -15.67 -3.84
C GLY A 364 -1.46 -16.41 -2.69
N GLY A 365 -2.16 -17.51 -2.96
CA GLY A 365 -2.87 -18.26 -1.92
C GLY A 365 -1.95 -18.73 -0.78
N ASP A 366 -0.82 -19.33 -1.15
CA ASP A 366 0.37 -19.45 -0.31
C ASP A 366 1.49 -18.69 -1.04
N GLY A 367 2.44 -18.09 -0.33
CA GLY A 367 3.56 -17.38 -0.96
C GLY A 367 4.39 -18.34 -1.78
N LEU A 368 4.85 -19.40 -1.12
CA LEU A 368 5.56 -20.53 -1.73
C LEU A 368 4.87 -21.85 -1.37
N MET A 369 4.41 -22.58 -2.39
CA MET A 369 3.92 -23.95 -2.21
C MET A 369 4.93 -24.99 -2.71
N HIS A 370 5.63 -25.65 -1.80
CA HIS A 370 6.54 -26.76 -2.08
C HIS A 370 5.82 -28.10 -1.84
N SER A 371 5.31 -28.66 -2.94
CA SER A 371 4.41 -29.83 -2.88
C SER A 371 5.12 -31.18 -3.02
N SER A 372 6.39 -31.17 -3.46
CA SER A 372 7.21 -32.37 -3.68
C SER A 372 7.65 -33.01 -2.35
N HIS A 373 7.77 -34.34 -2.33
CA HIS A 373 8.31 -35.11 -1.21
C HIS A 373 9.78 -35.49 -1.36
N GLU A 374 10.36 -35.30 -2.55
CA GLU A 374 11.67 -35.86 -2.93
C GLU A 374 12.73 -34.79 -3.19
N THR A 375 12.34 -33.52 -3.22
CA THR A 375 13.25 -32.41 -3.54
C THR A 375 13.68 -31.67 -2.28
N LYS A 376 14.96 -31.33 -2.22
CA LYS A 376 15.51 -30.43 -1.19
C LYS A 376 15.17 -29.00 -1.57
N LEU A 377 14.68 -28.24 -0.61
CA LEU A 377 14.44 -26.81 -0.72
C LEU A 377 15.39 -26.10 0.26
N HIS A 378 16.14 -25.14 -0.24
CA HIS A 378 16.93 -24.20 0.57
C HIS A 378 16.54 -22.80 0.13
N LEU A 379 15.98 -22.02 1.05
CA LEU A 379 15.65 -20.61 0.85
C LEU A 379 16.66 -19.78 1.60
N LYS A 380 17.31 -18.85 0.91
CA LYS A 380 18.30 -17.97 1.52
C LYS A 380 18.14 -16.54 1.02
N ASP A 381 18.27 -15.56 1.92
CA ASP A 381 18.17 -14.13 1.61
C ASP A 381 16.88 -13.76 0.85
N CYS A 382 15.75 -14.36 1.24
CA CYS A 382 14.46 -14.21 0.57
C CYS A 382 13.50 -13.28 1.35
N GLU A 383 12.48 -12.75 0.67
CA GLU A 383 11.36 -12.05 1.30
C GLU A 383 10.01 -12.65 0.87
N ILE A 384 9.37 -13.44 1.73
CA ILE A 384 8.06 -14.06 1.43
C ILE A 384 6.96 -13.26 2.12
N ARG A 385 6.16 -12.53 1.35
CA ARG A 385 5.14 -11.64 1.92
C ARG A 385 3.81 -11.69 1.17
N TRP A 386 2.72 -11.30 1.82
CA TRP A 386 1.39 -11.11 1.20
C TRP A 386 0.73 -12.38 0.68
N ALA A 387 1.07 -13.52 1.25
CA ALA A 387 0.29 -14.72 0.98
C ALA A 387 -1.12 -14.58 1.58
N GLU A 388 -2.17 -14.90 0.83
CA GLU A 388 -3.57 -14.89 1.32
C GLU A 388 -3.76 -15.85 2.51
N SER A 389 -2.95 -16.91 2.59
CA SER A 389 -2.99 -17.91 3.66
C SER A 389 -1.63 -18.04 4.35
N ARG A 390 -0.63 -18.68 3.73
CA ARG A 390 0.63 -19.03 4.39
C ARG A 390 1.82 -18.52 3.61
N GLY A 391 2.87 -18.07 4.29
CA GLY A 391 4.12 -17.68 3.61
C GLY A 391 4.69 -18.85 2.84
N ILE A 392 5.02 -19.94 3.55
CA ILE A 392 5.46 -21.20 2.97
C ILE A 392 4.50 -22.32 3.35
N PHE A 393 4.07 -23.11 2.37
CA PHE A 393 3.48 -24.42 2.59
C PHE A 393 4.35 -25.51 1.96
N ALA A 394 5.00 -26.33 2.78
CA ALA A 394 5.92 -27.37 2.34
C ALA A 394 5.50 -28.77 2.83
N ASN A 395 5.47 -29.74 1.92
CA ASN A 395 5.27 -31.15 2.27
C ASN A 395 6.57 -31.85 2.66
N SER A 396 7.71 -31.41 2.13
CA SER A 396 9.04 -31.95 2.44
C SER A 396 9.73 -31.18 3.57
N SER A 397 10.90 -31.67 4.00
CA SER A 397 11.83 -30.95 4.85
C SER A 397 12.59 -29.91 4.02
N PHE A 398 12.85 -28.73 4.59
CA PHE A 398 13.61 -27.68 3.92
C PHE A 398 14.46 -26.86 4.90
N VAL A 399 15.42 -26.11 4.34
CA VAL A 399 16.27 -25.17 5.06
C VAL A 399 15.86 -23.76 4.69
N ILE A 400 15.78 -22.87 5.67
CA ILE A 400 15.58 -21.43 5.49
C ILE A 400 16.69 -20.68 6.22
N GLU A 401 17.31 -19.71 5.55
CA GLU A 401 18.46 -18.95 6.04
C GLU A 401 18.28 -17.47 5.71
N ASP A 402 18.54 -16.58 6.66
CA ASP A 402 18.53 -15.11 6.45
C ASP A 402 17.30 -14.59 5.67
N THR A 403 16.13 -15.20 5.89
CA THR A 403 14.91 -14.95 5.11
C THR A 403 13.84 -14.32 5.99
N GLU A 404 13.13 -13.34 5.44
CA GLU A 404 11.95 -12.76 6.06
C GLU A 404 10.67 -13.40 5.51
N ILE A 405 9.75 -13.78 6.39
CA ILE A 405 8.39 -14.18 6.03
C ILE A 405 7.43 -13.31 6.83
N SER A 406 6.72 -12.39 6.19
CA SER A 406 5.85 -11.46 6.90
C SER A 406 4.53 -11.21 6.19
N ASN A 407 3.54 -10.72 6.93
CA ASN A 407 2.24 -10.30 6.40
C ASN A 407 1.49 -11.34 5.54
N CYS A 408 1.47 -12.58 5.99
CA CYS A 408 0.64 -13.65 5.44
C CYS A 408 -0.71 -13.68 6.16
N GLY A 409 -1.80 -14.00 5.46
CA GLY A 409 -3.15 -13.96 6.03
C GLY A 409 -3.39 -14.90 7.21
N SER A 410 -2.53 -15.91 7.40
CA SER A 410 -2.58 -16.85 8.52
C SER A 410 -1.25 -16.93 9.28
N TYR A 411 -0.21 -17.55 8.72
CA TYR A 411 1.08 -17.77 9.41
C TYR A 411 2.24 -17.88 8.42
N GLY A 412 3.47 -17.71 8.92
CA GLY A 412 4.68 -17.71 8.11
C GLY A 412 4.95 -19.07 7.45
N ILE A 413 5.09 -20.14 8.23
CA ILE A 413 5.45 -21.46 7.71
C ILE A 413 4.44 -22.53 8.15
N LYS A 414 4.09 -23.43 7.22
CA LYS A 414 3.56 -24.76 7.54
C LYS A 414 4.30 -25.82 6.76
N CYS A 415 5.08 -26.59 7.50
CA CYS A 415 5.85 -27.71 6.99
C CYS A 415 5.29 -29.02 7.55
N ARG A 416 5.36 -30.10 6.77
CA ARG A 416 5.10 -31.47 7.26
C ARG A 416 6.38 -32.25 7.51
N GLY A 417 7.42 -32.02 6.71
CA GLY A 417 8.72 -32.68 6.84
C GLY A 417 9.68 -32.03 7.84
N GLY A 418 9.30 -30.90 8.44
CA GLY A 418 10.18 -30.08 9.29
C GLY A 418 10.82 -28.92 8.54
N CYS A 419 11.30 -27.93 9.29
CA CYS A 419 11.98 -26.75 8.78
C CYS A 419 13.22 -26.49 9.64
N GLU A 420 14.38 -26.45 9.02
CA GLU A 420 15.65 -26.05 9.65
C GLU A 420 15.86 -24.56 9.40
N VAL A 421 15.89 -23.75 10.46
CA VAL A 421 16.10 -22.30 10.37
C VAL A 421 17.55 -21.96 10.73
N LYS A 422 18.19 -21.18 9.87
CA LYS A 422 19.56 -20.68 10.01
C LYS A 422 19.60 -19.16 9.92
N GLY A 423 20.64 -18.55 10.49
CA GLY A 423 20.88 -17.12 10.37
C GLY A 423 19.80 -16.24 11.01
N GLY A 424 19.68 -15.00 10.54
CA GLY A 424 18.78 -13.97 11.06
C GLY A 424 17.40 -13.97 10.41
N CYS A 425 16.71 -15.11 10.39
CA CYS A 425 15.35 -15.19 9.84
C CYS A 425 14.33 -14.43 10.71
N ASP A 426 13.43 -13.67 10.07
CA ASP A 426 12.26 -13.05 10.71
C ASP A 426 10.98 -13.66 10.13
N ILE A 427 10.39 -14.62 10.86
CA ILE A 427 9.29 -15.45 10.38
C ILE A 427 8.02 -15.11 11.16
N GLN A 428 6.95 -14.73 10.44
CA GLN A 428 5.63 -14.49 11.01
C GLN A 428 5.16 -15.74 11.77
N SER A 429 4.86 -15.52 13.05
CA SER A 429 4.42 -16.59 13.95
C SER A 429 3.16 -17.29 13.47
N GLY A 430 3.03 -18.56 13.86
CA GLY A 430 1.91 -19.42 13.53
C GLY A 430 1.65 -20.51 14.55
N PRO A 431 0.50 -21.18 14.47
CA PRO A 431 0.15 -22.28 15.36
C PRO A 431 1.07 -23.53 15.17
N TRP A 432 1.98 -23.50 14.21
CA TRP A 432 2.90 -24.60 13.86
C TRP A 432 4.37 -24.31 14.21
N ASP A 433 4.65 -23.21 14.91
CA ASP A 433 6.02 -22.78 15.22
C ASP A 433 6.80 -23.82 16.06
N SER A 434 6.11 -24.74 16.74
CA SER A 434 6.74 -25.85 17.47
C SER A 434 7.45 -26.88 16.59
N LEU A 435 7.23 -26.86 15.28
CA LEU A 435 7.90 -27.74 14.31
C LEU A 435 9.16 -27.11 13.69
N VAL A 436 9.47 -25.89 14.08
CA VAL A 436 10.64 -25.15 13.61
C VAL A 436 11.81 -25.48 14.53
N THR A 437 12.85 -26.09 13.99
CA THR A 437 14.09 -26.33 14.75
C THR A 437 15.04 -25.17 14.49
N LEU A 438 15.29 -24.37 15.51
CA LEU A 438 16.34 -23.36 15.48
C LEU A 438 17.69 -24.05 15.62
N VAL A 439 18.57 -23.84 14.65
CA VAL A 439 19.97 -24.24 14.75
C VAL A 439 20.76 -22.97 15.04
N GLU A 440 21.31 -22.87 16.25
CA GLU A 440 22.19 -21.76 16.66
C GLU A 440 23.50 -21.70 15.86
#